data_AF-A0A517TEY7-F1
#
_entry.id   AF-A0A517TEY7-F1
#
_cell.length_a   1.000
_cell.length_b   1.000
_cell.length_c   1.000
_cell.angle_alpha   90.00
_cell.angle_beta   90.00
_cell.angle_gamma   90.00
#
_symmetry.space_group_name_H-M   'P 1'
#
loop_
_entity.id
_entity.type
_entity.pdbx_description
1 polymer ?
#
loop_
_entity_poly.entity_id
_entity_poly.type
_entity_poly.pdbx_seq_one_letter_code
_entity_poly.pdbx_strand_id
1 'polypeptide(L)'
;MQKWLLVLPFIAGAALSWGLYVPAVHESADGLKSNLRAFLFVGVAYFITAVLLPLLMILVFKDPTERPGVNWDMKGVWWGIGAGTLGAIGALCVIFAVTAAKQAGIPRGPLYVAPLVFAFAPIINTIATLTVFSWIHGNTGKVPQDWRFYAGLVLAAVGASMVMIFKPADKPHMPPPSEPTQVSVDT
;
A
#
# COMPACT_ATOMS: atom_id res chain seq x y z
N MET A 1 6.87 -27.74 -4.93
CA MET A 1 7.65 -26.62 -5.51
C MET A 1 6.95 -25.97 -6.70
N GLN A 2 6.39 -26.73 -7.66
CA GLN A 2 5.71 -26.19 -8.86
C GLN A 2 4.53 -25.22 -8.57
N LYS A 3 3.74 -25.46 -7.51
CA LYS A 3 2.66 -24.54 -7.10
C LYS A 3 3.18 -23.16 -6.66
N TRP A 4 4.36 -23.10 -6.03
CA TRP A 4 4.96 -21.84 -5.59
C TRP A 4 5.53 -21.03 -6.75
N LEU A 5 6.02 -21.69 -7.80
CA LEU A 5 6.47 -21.01 -9.02
C LEU A 5 5.34 -20.24 -9.73
N LEU A 6 4.08 -20.66 -9.57
CA LEU A 6 2.93 -19.93 -10.08
C LEU A 6 2.54 -18.75 -9.19
N VAL A 7 2.71 -18.87 -7.87
CA VAL A 7 2.27 -17.85 -6.89
C VAL A 7 3.28 -16.72 -6.74
N LEU A 8 4.58 -17.03 -6.74
CA LEU A 8 5.64 -16.06 -6.51
C LEU A 8 5.63 -14.87 -7.50
N PRO A 9 5.37 -15.05 -8.81
CA PRO A 9 5.24 -13.93 -9.74
C PRO A 9 4.12 -12.96 -9.37
N PHE A 10 2.96 -13.46 -8.92
CA PHE A 10 1.85 -12.59 -8.50
C PHE A 10 2.15 -11.86 -7.19
N ILE A 11 2.85 -12.52 -6.25
CA ILE A 11 3.33 -11.87 -5.03
C ILE A 11 4.33 -10.77 -5.38
N ALA A 12 5.30 -11.06 -6.27
CA ALA A 12 6.28 -10.09 -6.72
C ALA A 12 5.61 -8.92 -7.44
N GLY A 13 4.65 -9.19 -8.33
CA GLY A 13 3.85 -8.17 -8.99
C GLY A 13 3.11 -7.28 -8.00
N ALA A 14 2.43 -7.87 -7.02
CA ALA A 14 1.74 -7.12 -5.97
C ALA A 14 2.71 -6.26 -5.13
N ALA A 15 3.85 -6.82 -4.73
CA ALA A 15 4.87 -6.10 -3.97
C ALA A 15 5.47 -4.93 -4.77
N LEU A 16 5.73 -5.13 -6.06
CA LEU A 16 6.21 -4.08 -6.96
C LEU A 16 5.15 -2.99 -7.15
N SER A 17 3.90 -3.35 -7.45
CA SER A 17 2.82 -2.37 -7.65
C SER A 17 2.57 -1.55 -6.40
N TRP A 18 2.46 -2.16 -5.21
CA TRP A 18 2.25 -1.43 -3.96
C TRP A 18 3.49 -0.67 -3.49
N GLY A 19 4.69 -1.18 -3.76
CA GLY A 19 5.94 -0.48 -3.47
C GLY A 19 6.11 0.80 -4.29
N LEU A 20 5.74 0.76 -5.57
CA LEU A 20 5.78 1.93 -6.47
C LEU A 20 4.58 2.87 -6.30
N TYR A 21 3.48 2.39 -5.72
CA TYR A 21 2.24 3.14 -5.54
C TYR A 21 2.45 4.43 -4.73
N VAL A 22 3.07 4.36 -3.54
CA VAL A 22 3.17 5.53 -2.64
C VAL A 22 4.01 6.66 -3.24
N PRO A 23 5.21 6.40 -3.82
CA PRO A 23 5.96 7.42 -4.56
C PRO A 23 5.20 7.98 -5.76
N ALA A 24 4.55 7.13 -6.57
CA ALA A 24 3.83 7.58 -7.77
C ALA A 24 2.63 8.48 -7.42
N VAL A 25 1.88 8.14 -6.36
CA VAL A 25 0.78 8.98 -5.90
C VAL A 25 1.26 10.27 -5.27
N HIS A 26 2.40 10.26 -4.58
CA HIS A 26 3.01 11.49 -4.09
C HIS A 26 3.37 12.45 -5.23
N GLU A 27 3.97 11.93 -6.31
CA GLU A 27 4.29 12.70 -7.51
C GLU A 27 3.02 13.27 -8.16
N SER A 28 1.96 12.46 -8.28
CA SER A 28 0.67 12.91 -8.79
C SER A 28 0.05 14.02 -7.91
N ALA A 29 0.12 13.87 -6.59
CA ALA A 29 -0.41 14.85 -5.65
C ALA A 29 0.35 16.18 -5.69
N ASP A 30 1.68 16.14 -5.82
CA ASP A 30 2.52 17.33 -5.94
C ASP A 30 2.32 18.02 -7.30
N GLY A 31 2.27 17.25 -8.40
CA GLY A 31 1.99 17.78 -9.74
C GLY A 31 0.60 18.42 -9.88
N LEU A 32 -0.42 17.83 -9.26
CA LEU A 32 -1.79 18.36 -9.24
C LEU A 32 -2.03 19.38 -8.13
N LYS A 33 -1.06 19.59 -7.24
CA LYS A 33 -1.16 20.39 -6.00
C LYS A 33 -2.39 20.04 -5.16
N SER A 34 -2.83 18.77 -5.21
CA SER A 34 -4.04 18.31 -4.53
C SER A 34 -4.08 16.80 -4.37
N ASN A 35 -4.07 16.36 -3.11
CA ASN A 35 -4.20 14.95 -2.72
C ASN A 35 -5.51 14.32 -3.18
N LEU A 36 -6.61 15.06 -3.08
CA LEU A 36 -7.94 14.55 -3.45
C LEU A 36 -8.06 14.40 -4.97
N ARG A 37 -7.44 15.29 -5.76
CA ARG A 37 -7.39 15.14 -7.22
C ARG A 37 -6.52 13.96 -7.62
N ALA A 38 -5.37 13.75 -6.97
CA ALA A 38 -4.56 12.55 -7.19
C ALA A 38 -5.35 11.27 -6.84
N PHE A 39 -6.02 11.25 -5.69
CA PHE A 39 -6.85 10.12 -5.28
C PHE A 39 -8.03 9.87 -6.24
N LEU A 40 -8.63 10.91 -6.81
CA LEU A 40 -9.66 10.76 -7.84
C LEU A 40 -9.16 9.95 -9.04
N PHE A 41 -7.95 10.24 -9.54
CA PHE A 41 -7.36 9.49 -10.65
C PHE A 41 -6.91 8.08 -10.25
N VAL A 42 -6.53 7.85 -8.99
CA VAL A 42 -6.39 6.48 -8.44
C VAL A 42 -7.73 5.74 -8.49
N GLY A 43 -8.83 6.41 -8.14
CA GLY A 43 -10.18 5.87 -8.25
C GLY A 43 -10.59 5.51 -9.68
N VAL A 44 -10.25 6.36 -10.65
CA VAL A 44 -10.44 6.05 -12.09
C VAL A 44 -9.67 4.79 -12.48
N ALA A 45 -8.40 4.67 -12.07
CA ALA A 45 -7.60 3.48 -12.33
C ALA A 45 -8.18 2.23 -11.66
N TYR A 46 -8.75 2.35 -10.46
CA TYR A 46 -9.45 1.26 -9.77
C TYR A 46 -10.74 0.86 -10.48
N PHE A 47 -11.51 1.81 -11.04
CA PHE A 47 -12.67 1.47 -11.85
C PHE A 47 -12.28 0.64 -13.08
N ILE A 48 -11.21 1.03 -13.77
CA ILE A 48 -10.71 0.28 -14.94
C ILE A 48 -10.25 -1.13 -14.52
N THR A 49 -9.42 -1.23 -13.48
CA THR A 49 -8.78 -2.50 -13.10
C THR A 49 -9.64 -3.42 -12.24
N ALA A 50 -10.57 -2.90 -11.45
CA ALA A 50 -11.43 -3.66 -10.54
C ALA A 50 -12.87 -3.82 -11.04
N VAL A 51 -13.29 -3.09 -12.08
CA VAL A 51 -14.63 -3.23 -12.69
C VAL A 51 -14.53 -3.65 -14.15
N LEU A 52 -13.89 -2.84 -15.00
CA LEU A 52 -13.88 -3.13 -16.44
C LEU A 52 -13.09 -4.39 -16.78
N LEU A 53 -11.89 -4.55 -16.19
CA LEU A 53 -11.05 -5.72 -16.45
C LEU A 53 -11.72 -7.04 -16.00
N PRO A 54 -12.27 -7.17 -14.77
CA PRO A 54 -12.98 -8.39 -14.37
C PRO A 54 -14.23 -8.65 -15.21
N LEU A 55 -15.01 -7.63 -15.55
CA LEU A 55 -16.19 -7.81 -16.42
C LEU A 55 -15.79 -8.35 -17.79
N LEU A 56 -14.72 -7.84 -18.38
CA LEU A 56 -14.18 -8.33 -19.64
C LEU A 56 -13.74 -9.80 -19.52
N MET A 57 -13.06 -10.17 -18.42
CA MET A 57 -12.63 -11.55 -18.20
C MET A 57 -13.81 -12.51 -18.03
N ILE A 58 -14.83 -12.12 -17.25
CA ILE A 58 -16.01 -12.94 -16.98
C ILE A 58 -16.88 -13.09 -18.23
N LEU A 59 -17.17 -11.99 -18.91
CA LEU A 59 -18.18 -11.96 -19.99
C LEU A 59 -17.60 -12.36 -21.36
N VAL A 60 -16.31 -12.16 -21.60
CA VAL A 60 -15.71 -12.35 -22.94
C VAL A 60 -14.68 -13.47 -22.95
N PHE A 61 -13.75 -13.48 -21.99
CA PHE A 61 -12.59 -14.39 -22.04
C PHE A 61 -12.76 -15.72 -21.27
N LYS A 62 -13.92 -15.93 -20.64
CA LYS A 62 -14.18 -16.97 -19.64
C LYS A 62 -13.25 -16.85 -18.44
N ASP A 63 -13.84 -16.67 -17.26
CA ASP A 63 -13.09 -16.46 -16.03
C ASP A 63 -12.21 -17.69 -15.70
N PRO A 64 -10.88 -17.55 -15.71
CA PRO A 64 -9.96 -18.65 -15.41
C PRO A 64 -10.00 -19.08 -13.94
N THR A 65 -10.63 -18.27 -13.07
CA THR A 65 -10.79 -18.53 -11.63
C THR A 65 -12.15 -19.15 -11.27
N GLU A 66 -13.03 -19.32 -12.25
CA GLU A 66 -14.37 -19.88 -12.09
C GLU A 66 -14.31 -21.30 -11.52
N ARG A 67 -15.16 -21.57 -10.52
CA ARG A 67 -15.31 -22.89 -9.89
C ARG A 67 -16.72 -23.44 -10.17
N PRO A 68 -16.91 -24.77 -10.18
CA PRO A 68 -18.24 -25.36 -10.31
C PRO A 68 -19.20 -24.77 -9.25
N GLY A 69 -20.40 -24.36 -9.68
CA GLY A 69 -21.41 -23.76 -8.79
C GLY A 69 -21.40 -22.22 -8.75
N VAL A 70 -21.14 -21.57 -9.88
CA VAL A 70 -21.18 -20.11 -10.02
C VAL A 70 -22.46 -19.54 -9.41
N ASN A 71 -22.29 -18.62 -8.47
CA ASN A 71 -23.38 -17.88 -7.89
C ASN A 71 -22.99 -16.41 -7.72
N TRP A 72 -24.01 -15.57 -7.68
CA TRP A 72 -23.91 -14.14 -7.36
C TRP A 72 -24.59 -13.88 -6.02
N ASP A 73 -24.26 -14.70 -5.02
CA ASP A 73 -24.87 -14.60 -3.71
C ASP A 73 -24.59 -13.24 -3.07
N MET A 74 -25.62 -12.63 -2.49
CA MET A 74 -25.55 -11.29 -1.91
C MET A 74 -24.50 -11.21 -0.80
N LYS A 75 -24.31 -12.29 -0.04
CA LYS A 75 -23.25 -12.35 0.98
C LYS A 75 -21.86 -12.17 0.36
N GLY A 76 -21.58 -12.86 -0.74
CA GLY A 76 -20.30 -12.75 -1.46
C GLY A 76 -20.08 -11.35 -2.04
N VAL A 77 -21.14 -10.76 -2.61
CA VAL A 77 -21.11 -9.39 -3.13
C VAL A 77 -20.77 -8.38 -2.03
N TRP A 78 -21.39 -8.48 -0.85
CA TRP A 78 -21.10 -7.57 0.26
C TRP A 78 -19.67 -7.72 0.81
N TRP A 79 -19.12 -8.94 0.82
CA TRP A 79 -17.70 -9.14 1.15
C TRP A 79 -16.78 -8.51 0.12
N GLY A 80 -17.11 -8.59 -1.17
CA GLY A 80 -16.37 -7.92 -2.24
C GLY A 80 -16.38 -6.40 -2.09
N ILE A 81 -17.56 -5.80 -1.88
CA ILE A 81 -17.70 -4.36 -1.64
C ILE A 81 -16.92 -3.94 -0.39
N GLY A 82 -17.09 -4.64 0.73
CA GLY A 82 -16.39 -4.33 1.98
C GLY A 82 -14.86 -4.41 1.84
N ALA A 83 -14.35 -5.43 1.16
CA ALA A 83 -12.92 -5.54 0.86
C ALA A 83 -12.40 -4.37 0.01
N GLY A 84 -13.14 -4.00 -1.05
CA GLY A 84 -12.80 -2.85 -1.89
C GLY A 84 -12.81 -1.52 -1.13
N THR A 85 -13.81 -1.31 -0.27
CA THR A 85 -13.91 -0.12 0.59
C THR A 85 -12.73 -0.03 1.56
N LEU A 86 -12.35 -1.12 2.22
CA LEU A 86 -11.18 -1.15 3.11
C LEU A 86 -9.88 -0.81 2.36
N GLY A 87 -9.71 -1.32 1.14
CA GLY A 87 -8.58 -0.98 0.29
C GLY A 87 -8.54 0.51 -0.10
N ALA A 88 -9.68 1.07 -0.51
CA ALA A 88 -9.80 2.48 -0.88
C ALA A 88 -9.57 3.43 0.31
N ILE A 89 -10.09 3.08 1.50
CA ILE A 89 -9.82 3.84 2.73
C ILE A 89 -8.32 3.77 3.07
N GLY A 90 -7.71 2.60 3.00
CA GLY A 90 -6.27 2.44 3.22
C GLY A 90 -5.43 3.31 2.28
N ALA A 91 -5.73 3.29 0.99
CA ALA A 91 -5.10 4.15 -0.02
C ALA A 91 -5.24 5.65 0.34
N LEU A 92 -6.45 6.09 0.70
CA LEU A 92 -6.70 7.47 1.12
C LEU A 92 -5.89 7.85 2.36
N CYS A 93 -5.84 6.97 3.38
CA CYS A 93 -5.05 7.18 4.59
C CYS A 93 -3.55 7.32 4.29
N VAL A 94 -3.00 6.54 3.36
CA VAL A 94 -1.59 6.64 2.96
C VAL A 94 -1.28 8.01 2.35
N ILE A 95 -2.16 8.51 1.47
CA ILE A 95 -1.98 9.82 0.83
C ILE A 95 -1.97 10.95 1.87
N PHE A 96 -2.92 10.92 2.79
CA PHE A 96 -2.98 11.89 3.88
C PHE A 96 -1.80 11.74 4.85
N ALA A 97 -1.34 10.51 5.12
CA ALA A 97 -0.17 10.29 5.97
C ALA A 97 1.11 10.88 5.36
N VAL A 98 1.33 10.72 4.06
CA VAL A 98 2.45 11.36 3.34
C VAL A 98 2.36 12.89 3.42
N THR A 99 1.14 13.43 3.28
CA THR A 99 0.90 14.87 3.37
C THR A 99 1.17 15.41 4.78
N ALA A 100 0.66 14.72 5.80
CA ALA A 100 0.89 15.06 7.19
C ALA A 100 2.39 14.98 7.55
N ALA A 101 3.12 13.99 7.02
CA ALA A 101 4.56 13.89 7.18
C ALA A 101 5.28 15.10 6.56
N LYS A 102 4.89 15.52 5.35
CA LYS A 102 5.42 16.72 4.69
C LYS A 102 5.13 18.00 5.50
N GLN A 103 3.91 18.15 6.01
CA GLN A 103 3.52 19.29 6.85
C GLN A 103 4.26 19.33 8.20
N ALA A 104 4.56 18.17 8.77
CA ALA A 104 5.35 18.04 9.99
C ALA A 104 6.87 18.25 9.77
N GLY A 105 7.28 18.62 8.55
CA GLY A 105 8.69 18.86 8.21
C GLY A 105 9.52 17.59 8.12
N ILE A 106 8.91 16.42 7.94
CA ILE A 106 9.63 15.15 7.72
C ILE A 106 10.06 15.09 6.25
N PRO A 107 11.37 15.19 5.95
CA PRO A 107 11.84 15.09 4.58
C PRO A 107 11.56 13.69 4.02
N ARG A 108 11.23 13.56 2.73
CA ARG A 108 10.96 12.26 2.07
C ARG A 108 9.83 11.45 2.75
N GLY A 109 8.70 12.08 3.08
CA GLY A 109 7.51 11.43 3.65
C GLY A 109 7.13 10.05 3.06
N PRO A 110 7.10 9.86 1.73
CA PRO A 110 6.81 8.55 1.12
C PRO A 110 7.76 7.43 1.53
N LEU A 111 9.05 7.76 1.74
CA LEU A 111 10.10 6.79 2.09
C LEU A 111 9.86 6.17 3.46
N TYR A 112 9.18 6.87 4.36
CA TYR A 112 8.91 6.37 5.71
C TYR A 112 7.48 5.85 5.85
N VAL A 113 6.49 6.52 5.27
CA VAL A 113 5.08 6.12 5.40
C VAL A 113 4.84 4.74 4.78
N ALA A 114 5.42 4.47 3.60
CA ALA A 114 5.16 3.21 2.91
C ALA A 114 5.69 1.99 3.69
N PRO A 115 6.98 1.92 4.09
CA PRO A 115 7.48 0.78 4.85
C PRO A 115 6.73 0.54 6.16
N LEU A 116 6.26 1.60 6.82
CA LEU A 116 5.50 1.46 8.07
C LEU A 116 4.15 0.81 7.86
N VAL A 117 3.36 1.34 6.93
CA VAL A 117 2.03 0.77 6.63
C VAL A 117 2.16 -0.69 6.19
N PHE A 118 3.11 -0.98 5.30
CA PHE A 118 3.29 -2.34 4.77
C PHE A 118 3.94 -3.31 5.74
N ALA A 119 4.73 -2.86 6.72
CA ALA A 119 5.28 -3.75 7.74
C ALA A 119 4.27 -4.10 8.84
N PHE A 120 3.31 -3.22 9.14
CA PHE A 120 2.20 -3.55 10.05
C PHE A 120 1.10 -4.36 9.37
N ALA A 121 0.95 -4.28 8.04
CA ALA A 121 -0.09 -5.00 7.31
C ALA A 121 -0.13 -6.52 7.58
N PRO A 122 1.01 -7.27 7.59
CA PRO A 122 1.03 -8.69 7.95
C PRO A 122 0.53 -8.97 9.37
N ILE A 123 0.83 -8.09 10.33
CA ILE A 123 0.44 -8.23 11.73
C ILE A 123 -1.08 -8.07 11.86
N ILE A 124 -1.63 -6.99 11.30
CA ILE A 124 -3.08 -6.72 11.30
C ILE A 124 -3.83 -7.82 10.55
N ASN A 125 -3.32 -8.26 9.39
CA ASN A 125 -3.91 -9.37 8.64
C ASN A 125 -3.97 -10.66 9.47
N THR A 126 -2.88 -10.98 10.18
CA THR A 126 -2.83 -12.15 11.05
C THR A 126 -3.85 -12.06 12.17
N ILE A 127 -3.90 -10.92 12.88
CA ILE A 127 -4.85 -10.71 13.98
C ILE A 127 -6.29 -10.82 13.47
N ALA A 128 -6.62 -10.12 12.38
CA ALA A 128 -7.97 -10.16 11.80
C ALA A 128 -8.36 -11.58 11.36
N THR A 129 -7.41 -12.32 10.76
CA THR A 129 -7.64 -13.70 10.33
C THR A 129 -7.93 -14.61 11.52
N LEU A 130 -7.13 -14.52 12.59
CA LEU A 130 -7.23 -15.40 13.75
C LEU A 130 -8.42 -15.05 14.67
N THR A 131 -8.90 -13.81 14.62
CA THR A 131 -10.00 -13.33 15.48
C THR A 131 -11.31 -13.24 14.69
N VAL A 132 -11.47 -12.18 13.91
CA VAL A 132 -12.71 -11.82 13.20
C VAL A 132 -13.07 -12.87 12.16
N PHE A 133 -12.16 -13.22 11.25
CA PHE A 133 -12.49 -14.15 10.18
C PHE A 133 -12.58 -15.60 10.65
N SER A 134 -11.77 -16.00 11.64
CA SER A 134 -11.89 -17.31 12.28
C SER A 134 -13.25 -17.50 12.96
N TRP A 135 -13.74 -16.46 13.65
CA TRP A 135 -15.06 -16.45 14.27
C TRP A 135 -16.19 -16.51 13.23
N ILE A 136 -16.14 -15.67 12.19
CA ILE A 136 -17.14 -15.63 11.11
C ILE A 136 -17.27 -16.98 10.38
N HIS A 137 -16.17 -17.72 10.23
CA HIS A 137 -16.14 -19.00 9.50
C HIS A 137 -16.26 -20.23 10.39
N GLY A 138 -16.49 -20.06 11.71
CA GLY A 138 -16.60 -21.19 12.65
C GLY A 138 -15.32 -22.03 12.78
N ASN A 139 -14.16 -21.48 12.41
CA ASN A 139 -12.84 -22.14 12.49
C ASN A 139 -12.07 -21.74 13.76
N THR A 140 -12.79 -21.41 14.83
CA THR A 140 -12.25 -20.97 16.12
C THR A 140 -11.24 -22.00 16.64
N GLY A 141 -9.97 -21.60 16.73
CA GLY A 141 -8.88 -22.42 17.28
C GLY A 141 -7.85 -22.95 16.27
N LYS A 142 -8.03 -22.75 14.95
CA LYS A 142 -6.99 -23.07 13.96
C LYS A 142 -5.92 -21.97 13.93
N VAL A 143 -5.08 -21.94 14.96
CA VAL A 143 -3.90 -21.08 15.00
C VAL A 143 -2.71 -21.77 14.31
N PRO A 144 -1.88 -21.03 13.55
CA PRO A 144 -0.59 -21.53 13.08
C PRO A 144 0.16 -22.18 14.24
N GLN A 145 0.48 -23.47 14.14
CA GLN A 145 1.19 -24.18 15.21
C GLN A 145 2.70 -23.93 15.16
N ASP A 146 3.21 -23.42 14.02
CA ASP A 146 4.63 -23.15 13.86
C ASP A 146 5.00 -21.79 14.46
N TRP A 147 5.75 -21.83 15.56
CA TRP A 147 6.25 -20.65 16.26
C TRP A 147 7.08 -19.73 15.33
N ARG A 148 7.71 -20.28 14.28
CA ARG A 148 8.53 -19.54 13.31
C ARG A 148 7.72 -18.49 12.54
N PHE A 149 6.43 -18.75 12.32
CA PHE A 149 5.54 -17.78 11.69
C PHE A 149 5.42 -16.51 12.54
N TYR A 150 5.21 -16.67 13.85
CA TYR A 150 5.13 -15.56 14.79
C TYR A 150 6.47 -14.85 14.95
N ALA A 151 7.59 -15.60 14.96
CA ALA A 151 8.92 -15.00 14.93
C ALA A 151 9.12 -14.13 13.68
N GLY A 152 8.62 -14.54 12.51
CA GLY A 152 8.63 -13.74 11.29
C GLY A 152 7.84 -12.42 11.42
N LEU A 153 6.68 -12.44 12.10
CA LEU A 153 5.91 -11.22 12.38
C LEU A 153 6.65 -10.27 13.33
N VAL A 154 7.31 -10.81 14.36
CA VAL A 154 8.15 -10.02 15.27
C VAL A 154 9.32 -9.41 14.52
N LEU A 155 9.99 -10.18 13.66
CA LEU A 155 11.08 -9.66 12.82
C LEU A 155 10.61 -8.58 11.85
N ALA A 156 9.41 -8.72 11.27
CA ALA A 156 8.81 -7.66 10.45
C ALA A 156 8.55 -6.39 11.26
N ALA A 157 8.01 -6.51 12.48
CA ALA A 157 7.79 -5.38 13.38
C ALA A 157 9.12 -4.70 13.79
N VAL A 158 10.16 -5.49 14.07
CA VAL A 158 11.51 -4.99 14.38
C VAL A 158 12.09 -4.27 13.17
N GLY A 159 11.99 -4.86 11.97
CA GLY A 159 12.43 -4.22 10.72
C GLY A 159 11.73 -2.89 10.47
N ALA A 160 10.41 -2.82 10.68
CA ALA A 160 9.65 -1.57 10.62
C ALA A 160 10.17 -0.53 11.61
N SER A 161 10.43 -0.96 12.85
CA SER A 161 10.92 -0.11 13.93
C SER A 161 12.33 0.42 13.62
N MET A 162 13.21 -0.41 13.07
CA MET A 162 14.54 0.00 12.63
C MET A 162 14.47 1.08 11.54
N VAL A 163 13.55 0.95 10.57
CA VAL A 163 13.35 1.99 9.53
C VAL A 163 12.92 3.33 10.14
N MET A 164 12.12 3.33 11.22
CA MET A 164 11.78 4.57 11.93
C MET A 164 12.95 5.17 12.71
N ILE A 165 13.68 4.31 13.43
CA ILE A 165 14.77 4.75 14.32
C ILE A 165 15.95 5.27 13.50
N PHE A 166 16.30 4.59 12.41
CA PHE A 166 17.45 4.92 11.56
C PHE A 166 17.05 5.70 10.31
N LYS A 167 15.94 6.44 10.35
CA LYS A 167 15.56 7.34 9.27
C LYS A 167 16.69 8.36 8.99
N PRO A 168 17.18 8.51 7.75
CA PRO A 168 18.18 9.52 7.44
C PRO A 168 17.71 10.91 7.88
N ALA A 169 18.41 11.50 8.85
CA ALA A 169 18.28 12.91 9.17
C ALA A 169 18.96 13.71 8.05
N ASP A 170 18.19 14.47 7.28
CA ASP A 170 18.79 15.41 6.33
C ASP A 170 19.57 16.46 7.12
N LYS A 171 20.89 16.54 6.86
CA LYS A 171 21.67 17.70 7.27
C LYS A 171 21.07 18.93 6.56
N PRO A 172 20.93 20.08 7.24
CA PRO A 172 20.44 21.30 6.59
C PRO A 172 21.24 21.57 5.33
N HIS A 173 20.55 21.75 4.20
CA HIS A 173 21.19 22.18 2.97
C HIS A 173 21.68 23.62 3.22
N MET A 174 22.97 23.78 3.49
CA MET A 174 23.59 25.11 3.59
C MET A 174 23.32 25.81 2.25
N PRO A 175 22.74 27.03 2.26
CA PRO A 175 22.56 27.79 1.02
C PRO A 175 23.91 27.87 0.29
N PRO A 176 23.92 27.73 -1.05
CA PRO A 176 25.14 27.96 -1.81
C PRO A 176 25.69 29.35 -1.43
N PRO A 177 27.02 29.50 -1.21
CA PRO A 177 27.61 30.78 -0.89
C PRO A 177 27.15 31.81 -1.92
N SER A 178 26.52 32.89 -1.45
CA SER A 178 26.14 34.02 -2.28
C SER A 178 27.39 34.47 -3.05
N GLU A 179 27.34 34.34 -4.37
CA GLU A 179 28.37 34.84 -5.28
C GLU A 179 28.61 36.33 -4.95
N PRO A 180 29.87 36.77 -4.76
CA PRO A 180 30.14 38.14 -4.39
C PRO A 180 29.56 39.06 -5.46
N THR A 181 28.61 39.91 -5.07
CA THR A 181 28.12 41.01 -5.89
C THR A 181 29.34 41.82 -6.33
N GLN A 182 29.70 41.70 -7.61
CA GLN A 182 30.67 42.56 -8.25
C GLN A 182 30.10 43.97 -8.16
N VAL A 183 30.65 44.77 -7.24
CA VAL A 183 30.45 46.20 -7.20
C VAL A 183 31.05 46.75 -8.49
N SER A 184 30.21 47.02 -9.48
CA SER A 184 30.57 47.80 -10.64
C SER A 184 30.98 49.18 -10.14
N VAL A 185 32.30 49.41 -10.05
CA VAL A 185 32.87 50.73 -9.86
C VAL A 185 32.70 51.47 -11.18
N ASP A 186 31.87 52.50 -11.16
CA ASP A 186 31.70 53.46 -12.24
C ASP A 186 33.06 54.01 -12.69
N THR A 187 33.30 54.04 -14.01
CA THR A 187 34.18 55.03 -14.67
C THR A 187 33.66 55.32 -16.07
#